data_AF-A0A7X9NJN3-F1
#
_entry.id   AF-A0A7X9NJN3-F1
#
_cell.length_a   1.000
_cell.length_b   1.000
_cell.length_c   1.000
_cell.angle_alpha   90.00
_cell.angle_beta   90.00
_cell.angle_gamma   90.00
#
_symmetry.space_group_name_H-M   'P 1'
#
loop_
_entity.id
_entity.type
_entity.pdbx_description
1 polymer ?
#
loop_
_entity_poly.entity_id
_entity_poly.type
_entity_poly.pdbx_seq_one_letter_code
_entity_poly.pdbx_strand_id
1 'polypeptide(L)'
;MKRKVILDCDPGIDDSLAIMLALSSSEIEVIGITVVAGNAPVEMGYQNAKKVLKHMGRLDIPVYIGEEKPLIKDFVNALDTHGSDGLGESFLQQVIDQPPLKSAVDFFRESLHEQSVSVIALGPLTNLAKLIEADVSAFAKIEQLVSMGGSYKAHGNCSPVAEYNYWEDPEAAHIVFQQMKKLHKKIHMVGLDVTRKIVLTPTLLEYSKRLDEKQGEFISKITKFYFDFHWHWEHIIGCVINDPLAVAYFLKPDLCQGFEAYTDIETQGIARGQSIVDAYDFYKEEKNVYILTSVEVKEFFYFFLERILHLKREELSYLEEIFKGETA
;
A
#
# COMPACT_ATOMS: atom_id res chain seq x y z
N MET A 1 -2.56 7.16 23.51
CA MET A 1 -2.55 8.16 22.42
C MET A 1 -2.67 7.42 21.10
N LYS A 2 -3.24 8.03 20.05
CA LYS A 2 -3.26 7.42 18.72
C LYS A 2 -1.85 7.44 18.13
N ARG A 3 -1.48 6.39 17.38
CA ARG A 3 -0.21 6.38 16.63
C ARG A 3 -0.34 7.30 15.42
N LYS A 4 0.57 8.25 15.26
CA LYS A 4 0.58 9.14 14.09
C LYS A 4 1.17 8.41 12.90
N VAL A 5 0.51 8.52 11.76
CA VAL A 5 0.94 7.87 10.52
C VAL A 5 0.94 8.85 9.35
N ILE A 6 1.91 8.70 8.46
CA ILE A 6 1.86 9.25 7.11
C ILE A 6 1.64 8.08 6.15
N LEU A 7 0.69 8.23 5.24
CA LEU A 7 0.50 7.30 4.13
C LEU A 7 1.26 7.86 2.93
N ASP A 8 2.22 7.10 2.41
CA ASP A 8 2.94 7.43 1.18
C ASP A 8 2.46 6.50 0.08
N CYS A 9 1.68 6.99 -0.87
CA CYS A 9 0.92 6.14 -1.79
C CYS A 9 0.90 6.70 -3.20
N ASP A 10 0.41 5.93 -4.15
CA ASP A 10 0.24 6.29 -5.56
C ASP A 10 -1.21 6.02 -5.99
N PRO A 11 -2.19 6.75 -5.43
CA PRO A 11 -3.58 6.29 -5.29
C PRO A 11 -4.21 5.69 -6.54
N GLY A 12 -4.16 4.37 -6.58
CA GLY A 12 -4.91 3.47 -7.43
C GLY A 12 -6.13 2.88 -6.71
N ILE A 13 -6.48 1.66 -7.08
CA ILE A 13 -7.73 1.01 -6.66
C ILE A 13 -7.58 0.47 -5.23
N ASP A 14 -6.52 -0.27 -4.96
CA ASP A 14 -6.20 -0.83 -3.64
C ASP A 14 -5.66 0.21 -2.66
N ASP A 15 -4.87 1.20 -3.09
CA ASP A 15 -4.51 2.35 -2.25
C ASP A 15 -5.74 3.05 -1.68
N SER A 16 -6.78 3.22 -2.52
CA SER A 16 -8.02 3.86 -2.11
C SER A 16 -8.72 3.08 -0.99
N LEU A 17 -8.70 1.75 -1.07
CA LEU A 17 -9.20 0.87 -0.01
C LEU A 17 -8.33 0.94 1.26
N ALA A 18 -7.00 1.08 1.10
CA ALA A 18 -6.07 1.24 2.21
C ALA A 18 -6.28 2.57 2.94
N ILE A 19 -6.48 3.67 2.19
CA ILE A 19 -6.85 4.97 2.73
C ILE A 19 -8.18 4.85 3.48
N MET A 20 -9.22 4.24 2.90
CA MET A 20 -10.49 4.02 3.59
C MET A 20 -10.30 3.28 4.92
N LEU A 21 -9.54 2.17 4.91
CA LEU A 21 -9.25 1.39 6.11
C LEU A 21 -8.52 2.23 7.18
N ALA A 22 -7.51 3.00 6.77
CA ALA A 22 -6.74 3.84 7.68
C ALA A 22 -7.62 4.91 8.33
N LEU A 23 -8.49 5.56 7.55
CA LEU A 23 -9.39 6.61 8.04
C LEU A 23 -10.49 6.07 8.96
N SER A 24 -10.90 4.83 8.76
CA SER A 24 -11.88 4.14 9.60
C SER A 24 -11.27 3.49 10.85
N SER A 25 -9.95 3.63 11.07
CA SER A 25 -9.24 3.02 12.20
C SER A 25 -8.91 4.05 13.27
N SER A 26 -9.49 3.88 14.47
CA SER A 26 -9.40 4.86 15.56
C SER A 26 -8.07 4.81 16.32
N GLU A 27 -7.31 3.74 16.15
CA GLU A 27 -6.01 3.47 16.75
C GLU A 27 -4.90 4.38 16.18
N ILE A 28 -5.12 4.94 15.00
CA ILE A 28 -4.18 5.78 14.28
C ILE A 28 -4.74 7.17 13.99
N GLU A 29 -3.84 8.11 13.77
CA GLU A 29 -4.12 9.45 13.29
C GLU A 29 -3.32 9.65 12.00
N VAL A 30 -4.02 9.68 10.85
CA VAL A 30 -3.41 10.02 9.55
C VAL A 30 -3.17 11.52 9.54
N ILE A 31 -1.91 11.94 9.70
CA ILE A 31 -1.54 13.37 9.77
C ILE A 31 -1.34 13.99 8.38
N GLY A 32 -1.14 13.16 7.37
CA GLY A 32 -1.07 13.57 5.97
C GLY A 32 -0.91 12.37 5.05
N ILE A 33 -1.21 12.62 3.78
CA ILE A 33 -1.02 11.66 2.69
C ILE A 33 -0.02 12.28 1.72
N THR A 34 1.03 11.56 1.38
CA THR A 34 2.00 11.94 0.34
C THR A 34 1.74 11.08 -0.88
N VAL A 35 1.77 11.71 -2.06
CA VAL A 35 1.54 11.03 -3.33
C VAL A 35 2.83 10.92 -4.12
N VAL A 36 3.13 9.76 -4.65
CA VAL A 36 4.24 9.50 -5.58
C VAL A 36 3.69 9.04 -6.93
N ALA A 37 4.42 9.25 -8.02
CA ALA A 37 4.10 8.62 -9.28
C ALA A 37 4.31 7.11 -9.22
N GLY A 38 3.33 6.36 -9.71
CA GLY A 38 3.32 4.89 -9.71
C GLY A 38 2.16 4.41 -10.58
N ASN A 39 1.11 3.86 -9.99
CA ASN A 39 -0.09 3.38 -10.69
C ASN A 39 -0.62 4.36 -11.73
N ALA A 40 -0.56 5.65 -11.42
CA ALA A 40 -0.90 6.76 -12.30
C ALA A 40 0.13 7.90 -12.18
N PRO A 41 0.15 8.88 -13.11
CA PRO A 41 0.88 10.13 -12.92
C PRO A 41 0.51 10.80 -11.60
N VAL A 42 1.47 11.44 -10.93
CA VAL A 42 1.31 11.96 -9.55
C VAL A 42 0.08 12.86 -9.37
N GLU A 43 -0.24 13.70 -10.36
CA GLU A 43 -1.40 14.60 -10.31
C GLU A 43 -2.75 13.86 -10.35
N MET A 44 -2.78 12.73 -11.06
CA MET A 44 -3.94 11.85 -11.09
C MET A 44 -4.08 11.13 -9.74
N GLY A 45 -2.97 10.61 -9.20
CA GLY A 45 -2.93 10.04 -7.84
C GLY A 45 -3.38 11.03 -6.77
N TYR A 46 -2.96 12.29 -6.86
CA TYR A 46 -3.41 13.37 -5.98
C TYR A 46 -4.93 13.52 -6.04
N GLN A 47 -5.50 13.67 -7.24
CA GLN A 47 -6.95 13.76 -7.39
C GLN A 47 -7.69 12.50 -6.91
N ASN A 48 -7.10 11.31 -7.07
CA ASN A 48 -7.67 10.06 -6.57
C ASN A 48 -7.72 10.02 -5.04
N ALA A 49 -6.63 10.36 -4.34
CA ALA A 49 -6.64 10.55 -2.90
C ALA A 49 -7.72 11.57 -2.46
N LYS A 50 -7.83 12.72 -3.15
CA LYS A 50 -8.86 13.72 -2.83
C LYS A 50 -10.29 13.18 -3.01
N LYS A 51 -10.56 12.40 -4.07
CA LYS A 51 -11.87 11.77 -4.29
C LYS A 51 -12.23 10.81 -3.14
N VAL A 52 -11.27 9.99 -2.69
CA VAL A 52 -11.46 9.09 -1.54
C VAL A 52 -11.72 9.87 -0.26
N LEU A 53 -10.91 10.91 0.02
CA LEU A 53 -11.11 11.78 1.19
C LEU A 53 -12.48 12.47 1.17
N LYS A 54 -12.94 12.92 0.00
CA LYS A 54 -14.29 13.50 -0.17
C LYS A 54 -15.38 12.49 0.14
N HIS A 55 -15.26 11.26 -0.37
CA HIS A 55 -16.22 10.17 -0.10
C HIS A 55 -16.30 9.84 1.40
N MET A 56 -15.14 9.78 2.06
CA MET A 56 -15.00 9.51 3.49
C MET A 56 -15.31 10.72 4.38
N GLY A 57 -15.61 11.90 3.80
CA GLY A 57 -15.88 13.12 4.55
C GLY A 57 -14.68 13.66 5.34
N ARG A 58 -13.46 13.38 4.86
CA ARG A 58 -12.17 13.68 5.53
C ARG A 58 -11.26 14.61 4.72
N LEU A 59 -11.83 15.59 4.03
CA LEU A 59 -11.06 16.61 3.31
C LEU A 59 -10.20 17.52 4.23
N ASP A 60 -10.33 17.37 5.55
CA ASP A 60 -9.44 17.98 6.55
C ASP A 60 -8.01 17.43 6.51
N ILE A 61 -7.81 16.22 5.98
CA ILE A 61 -6.48 15.62 5.89
C ILE A 61 -5.74 16.20 4.69
N PRO A 62 -4.52 16.75 4.89
CA PRO A 62 -3.74 17.30 3.80
C PRO A 62 -3.18 16.19 2.90
N VAL A 63 -3.14 16.47 1.59
CA VAL A 63 -2.51 15.62 0.58
C VAL A 63 -1.39 16.42 -0.07
N TYR A 64 -0.20 15.83 -0.18
CA TYR A 64 0.99 16.47 -0.72
C TYR A 64 1.46 15.75 -1.97
N ILE A 65 1.78 16.51 -3.01
CA ILE A 65 2.34 16.00 -4.26
C ILE A 65 3.84 15.79 -4.06
N GLY A 66 4.32 14.59 -4.37
CA GLY A 66 5.71 14.20 -4.30
C GLY A 66 6.33 14.02 -5.68
N GLU A 67 7.21 13.05 -5.79
CA GLU A 67 8.03 12.83 -6.98
C GLU A 67 7.19 12.32 -8.16
N GLU A 68 7.39 12.95 -9.32
CA GLU A 68 6.62 12.65 -10.54
C GLU A 68 7.19 11.48 -11.35
N LYS A 69 8.40 11.02 -11.02
CA LYS A 69 9.17 10.02 -11.78
C LYS A 69 10.10 9.24 -10.84
N PRO A 70 10.44 7.98 -11.18
CA PRO A 70 11.47 7.23 -10.48
C PRO A 70 12.85 7.89 -10.65
N LEU A 71 13.81 7.54 -9.79
CA LEU A 71 15.11 8.23 -9.70
C LEU A 71 15.97 8.16 -10.95
N ILE A 72 15.96 7.03 -11.67
CA ILE A 72 16.85 6.80 -12.82
C ILE A 72 16.10 6.47 -14.11
N LYS A 73 15.15 5.52 -14.06
CA LYS A 73 14.47 5.05 -15.27
C LYS A 73 13.40 6.03 -15.74
N ASP A 74 12.91 5.84 -16.97
CA ASP A 74 11.70 6.53 -17.42
C ASP A 74 10.46 5.99 -16.68
N PHE A 75 9.57 6.89 -16.28
CA PHE A 75 8.32 6.55 -15.61
C PHE A 75 7.42 5.69 -16.50
N VAL A 76 6.91 4.59 -15.94
CA VAL A 76 5.92 3.72 -16.58
C VAL A 76 4.70 3.64 -15.66
N ASN A 77 3.56 4.14 -16.11
CA ASN A 77 2.31 4.03 -15.35
C ASN A 77 1.67 2.64 -15.50
N ALA A 78 0.74 2.31 -14.62
CA ALA A 78 -0.07 1.08 -14.66
C ALA A 78 -1.55 1.38 -14.99
N LEU A 79 -1.83 2.34 -15.87
CA LEU A 79 -3.21 2.68 -16.27
C LEU A 79 -3.92 1.54 -17.04
N ASP A 80 -3.16 0.60 -17.59
CA ASP A 80 -3.67 -0.68 -18.13
C ASP A 80 -4.28 -1.59 -17.06
N THR A 81 -3.89 -1.37 -15.81
CA THR A 81 -4.30 -2.12 -14.62
C THR A 81 -5.31 -1.35 -13.78
N HIS A 82 -5.18 -0.02 -13.71
CA HIS A 82 -6.01 0.86 -12.87
C HIS A 82 -7.08 1.66 -13.66
N GLY A 83 -7.15 1.50 -14.98
CA GLY A 83 -8.10 2.21 -15.84
C GLY A 83 -7.63 3.61 -16.25
N SER A 84 -8.29 4.19 -17.25
CA SER A 84 -7.86 5.48 -17.84
C SER A 84 -7.94 6.68 -16.89
N ASP A 85 -8.77 6.60 -15.85
CA ASP A 85 -8.88 7.61 -14.78
C ASP A 85 -8.02 7.27 -13.54
N GLY A 86 -7.25 6.18 -13.61
CA GLY A 86 -6.42 5.66 -12.52
C GLY A 86 -7.22 5.11 -11.33
N LEU A 87 -8.55 5.01 -11.44
CA LEU A 87 -9.42 4.61 -10.34
C LEU A 87 -10.60 3.78 -10.87
N GLY A 88 -10.28 2.77 -11.67
CA GLY A 88 -11.18 1.71 -12.10
C GLY A 88 -12.30 2.15 -13.03
N GLU A 89 -12.11 3.22 -13.79
CA GLU A 89 -13.13 3.85 -14.63
C GLU A 89 -14.36 4.26 -13.80
N SER A 90 -14.12 4.71 -12.57
CA SER A 90 -15.17 5.16 -11.66
C SER A 90 -15.76 6.51 -12.08
N PHE A 91 -15.00 7.32 -12.83
CA PHE A 91 -15.37 8.67 -13.29
C PHE A 91 -15.92 9.57 -12.18
N LEU A 92 -15.40 9.40 -10.96
CA LEU A 92 -15.75 10.23 -9.82
C LEU A 92 -15.39 11.69 -10.09
N GLN A 93 -16.27 12.60 -9.65
CA GLN A 93 -16.06 14.03 -9.83
C GLN A 93 -14.77 14.50 -9.17
N GLN A 94 -13.99 15.30 -9.91
CA GLN A 94 -12.80 15.95 -9.37
C GLN A 94 -13.13 16.80 -8.14
N VAL A 95 -12.15 16.92 -7.26
CA VAL A 95 -12.25 17.78 -6.10
C VAL A 95 -11.57 19.09 -6.45
N ILE A 96 -12.36 20.17 -6.49
CA ILE A 96 -11.82 21.51 -6.72
C ILE A 96 -11.19 21.97 -5.41
N ASP A 97 -9.87 22.02 -5.38
CA ASP A 97 -9.09 22.61 -4.30
C ASP A 97 -7.87 23.36 -4.84
N GLN A 98 -7.14 24.01 -3.93
CA GLN A 98 -5.84 24.57 -4.27
C GLN A 98 -4.79 23.48 -4.09
N PRO A 99 -3.88 23.30 -5.06
CA PRO A 99 -2.75 22.39 -4.90
C PRO A 99 -1.97 22.69 -3.62
N PRO A 100 -1.33 21.68 -3.02
CA PRO A 100 -0.54 21.87 -1.82
C PRO A 100 0.60 22.87 -2.08
N LEU A 101 0.84 23.76 -1.11
CA LEU A 101 1.92 24.75 -1.19
C LEU A 101 3.32 24.14 -0.94
N LYS A 102 3.38 22.92 -0.41
CA LYS A 102 4.60 22.22 -0.03
C LYS A 102 4.69 20.89 -0.77
N SER A 103 5.91 20.45 -1.07
CA SER A 103 6.17 19.12 -1.60
C SER A 103 5.96 18.03 -0.53
N ALA A 104 5.76 16.78 -0.95
CA ALA A 104 5.75 15.63 -0.05
C ALA A 104 7.03 15.53 0.79
N VAL A 105 8.20 15.77 0.17
CA VAL A 105 9.50 15.73 0.86
C VAL A 105 9.60 16.81 1.94
N ASP A 106 9.16 18.04 1.66
CA ASP A 106 9.14 19.10 2.67
C ASP A 106 8.20 18.78 3.82
N PHE A 107 7.00 18.25 3.51
CA PHE A 107 6.05 17.80 4.52
C PHE A 107 6.64 16.69 5.41
N PHE A 108 7.31 15.70 4.82
CA PHE A 108 8.00 14.66 5.59
C PHE A 108 9.04 15.25 6.52
N ARG A 109 9.90 16.14 6.02
CA ARG A 109 10.97 16.77 6.81
C ARG A 109 10.40 17.53 8.00
N GLU A 110 9.42 18.39 7.77
CA GLU A 110 8.78 19.16 8.83
C GLU A 110 8.13 18.25 9.87
N SER A 111 7.28 17.32 9.42
CA SER A 111 6.53 16.42 10.30
C SER A 111 7.44 15.54 11.16
N LEU A 112 8.49 14.99 10.55
CA LEU A 112 9.45 14.12 11.24
C LEU A 112 10.36 14.94 12.16
N HIS A 113 10.65 16.20 11.84
CA HIS A 113 11.42 17.04 12.76
C HIS A 113 10.67 17.38 14.03
N GLU A 114 9.36 17.63 13.92
CA GLU A 114 8.48 17.89 15.05
C GLU A 114 8.32 16.68 15.97
N GLN A 115 8.18 15.48 15.41
CA GLN A 115 8.00 14.25 16.20
C GLN A 115 8.32 12.98 15.40
N SER A 116 8.52 11.86 16.11
CA SER A 116 8.55 10.55 15.46
C SER A 116 7.16 10.16 14.95
N VAL A 117 7.11 9.66 13.72
CA VAL A 117 5.88 9.27 13.01
C VAL A 117 6.14 7.95 12.30
N SER A 118 5.14 7.07 12.23
CA SER A 118 5.23 5.85 11.42
C SER A 118 4.85 6.14 9.97
N VAL A 119 5.47 5.43 9.03
CA VAL A 119 5.17 5.55 7.59
C VAL A 119 4.64 4.23 7.08
N ILE A 120 3.51 4.28 6.38
CA ILE A 120 2.98 3.17 5.61
C ILE A 120 3.15 3.55 4.14
N ALA A 121 4.15 2.96 3.50
CA ALA A 121 4.45 3.17 2.08
C ALA A 121 3.72 2.11 1.25
N LEU A 122 2.81 2.58 0.39
CA LEU A 122 1.94 1.79 -0.47
C LEU A 122 2.33 1.86 -1.94
N GLY A 123 3.20 2.82 -2.31
CA GLY A 123 3.73 2.98 -3.66
C GLY A 123 5.26 2.85 -3.76
N PRO A 124 5.83 3.24 -4.91
CA PRO A 124 7.28 3.33 -5.10
C PRO A 124 7.96 4.20 -4.03
N LEU A 125 9.13 3.77 -3.56
CA LEU A 125 9.80 4.40 -2.41
C LEU A 125 10.54 5.71 -2.75
N THR A 126 10.23 6.34 -3.88
CA THR A 126 10.94 7.51 -4.44
C THR A 126 10.88 8.70 -3.49
N ASN A 127 9.71 9.02 -2.92
CA ASN A 127 9.56 10.10 -1.94
C ASN A 127 10.48 9.88 -0.73
N LEU A 128 10.56 8.65 -0.23
CA LEU A 128 11.42 8.30 0.90
C LEU A 128 12.91 8.34 0.56
N ALA A 129 13.31 7.92 -0.65
CA ALA A 129 14.68 8.07 -1.10
C ALA A 129 15.09 9.55 -1.24
N LYS A 130 14.21 10.39 -1.77
CA LYS A 130 14.41 11.85 -1.80
C LYS A 130 14.45 12.49 -0.42
N LEU A 131 13.66 11.99 0.52
CA LEU A 131 13.75 12.40 1.92
C LEU A 131 15.14 12.06 2.51
N ILE A 132 15.69 10.88 2.21
CA ILE A 132 17.04 10.50 2.66
C ILE A 132 18.10 11.44 2.06
N GLU A 133 18.00 11.75 0.76
CA GLU A 133 18.88 12.69 0.06
C GLU A 133 18.82 14.09 0.67
N ALA A 134 17.61 14.58 0.95
CA ALA A 134 17.38 15.93 1.46
C ALA A 134 17.69 16.07 2.96
N ASP A 135 17.35 15.06 3.77
CA ASP A 135 17.45 15.10 5.23
C ASP A 135 17.42 13.71 5.88
N VAL A 136 18.58 13.04 5.87
CA VAL A 136 18.78 11.75 6.53
C VAL A 136 18.41 11.75 8.02
N SER A 137 18.52 12.90 8.70
CA SER A 137 18.18 13.02 10.12
C SER A 137 16.68 12.99 10.37
N ALA A 138 15.89 13.58 9.46
CA ALA A 138 14.43 13.46 9.47
C ALA A 138 14.00 12.03 9.17
N PHE A 139 14.55 11.39 8.13
CA PHE A 139 14.28 9.98 7.83
C PHE A 139 14.54 9.06 9.04
N ALA A 140 15.64 9.30 9.77
CA ALA A 140 15.98 8.54 10.97
C ALA A 140 14.93 8.63 12.09
N LYS A 141 14.03 9.63 12.09
CA LYS A 141 12.95 9.77 13.06
C LYS A 141 11.68 8.96 12.73
N ILE A 142 11.63 8.29 11.57
CA ILE A 142 10.56 7.33 11.25
C ILE A 142 10.56 6.23 12.31
N GLU A 143 9.43 6.06 13.01
CA GLU A 143 9.30 5.11 14.12
C GLU A 143 9.23 3.67 13.59
N GLN A 144 8.33 3.44 12.64
CA GLN A 144 8.13 2.18 11.96
C GLN A 144 7.89 2.45 10.48
N LEU A 145 8.50 1.67 9.60
CA LEU A 145 8.26 1.68 8.16
C LEU A 145 7.63 0.35 7.75
N VAL A 146 6.35 0.40 7.37
CA VAL A 146 5.65 -0.70 6.70
C VAL A 146 5.62 -0.37 5.21
N SER A 147 6.11 -1.27 4.37
CA SER A 147 6.11 -1.08 2.92
C SER A 147 5.36 -2.23 2.27
N MET A 148 4.31 -1.90 1.51
CA MET A 148 3.72 -2.83 0.55
C MET A 148 4.64 -2.89 -0.66
N GLY A 149 5.21 -4.06 -0.90
CA GLY A 149 6.11 -4.26 -2.02
C GLY A 149 7.02 -5.47 -1.87
N GLY A 150 7.65 -5.85 -2.96
CA GLY A 150 8.58 -6.97 -3.03
C GLY A 150 7.92 -8.35 -3.01
N SER A 151 8.76 -9.37 -3.15
CA SER A 151 8.38 -10.79 -3.07
C SER A 151 9.56 -11.65 -2.59
N TYR A 152 9.26 -12.73 -1.87
CA TYR A 152 10.27 -13.71 -1.45
C TYR A 152 10.12 -15.04 -2.19
N LYS A 153 8.99 -15.72 -2.04
CA LYS A 153 8.68 -17.01 -2.68
C LYS A 153 7.60 -16.89 -3.75
N ALA A 154 6.83 -15.81 -3.73
CA ALA A 154 5.89 -15.50 -4.81
C ALA A 154 6.64 -15.11 -6.10
N HIS A 155 5.98 -15.27 -7.24
CA HIS A 155 6.43 -14.66 -8.48
C HIS A 155 6.07 -13.16 -8.49
N GLY A 156 6.81 -12.39 -9.28
CA GLY A 156 6.51 -10.98 -9.49
C GLY A 156 5.17 -10.75 -10.20
N ASN A 157 4.73 -9.49 -10.24
CA ASN A 157 3.54 -9.03 -10.98
C ASN A 157 3.89 -8.06 -12.11
N CYS A 158 5.08 -7.46 -12.10
CA CYS A 158 5.56 -6.60 -13.18
C CYS A 158 6.58 -7.31 -14.07
N SER A 159 7.43 -8.15 -13.48
CA SER A 159 8.30 -9.10 -14.17
C SER A 159 8.14 -10.48 -13.52
N PRO A 160 8.75 -11.54 -14.07
CA PRO A 160 8.71 -12.86 -13.42
C PRO A 160 9.21 -12.87 -11.97
N VAL A 161 10.06 -11.90 -11.58
CA VAL A 161 10.73 -11.87 -10.27
C VAL A 161 10.49 -10.59 -9.46
N ALA A 162 9.96 -9.52 -10.07
CA ALA A 162 9.82 -8.23 -9.43
C ALA A 162 8.36 -7.84 -9.21
N GLU A 163 8.11 -7.34 -8.01
CA GLU A 163 6.87 -6.67 -7.65
C GLU A 163 6.91 -5.20 -8.12
N TYR A 164 5.77 -4.66 -8.53
CA TYR A 164 5.61 -3.35 -9.18
C TYR A 164 6.27 -2.19 -8.43
N ASN A 165 5.96 -1.96 -7.15
CA ASN A 165 6.46 -0.79 -6.41
C ASN A 165 8.00 -0.76 -6.37
N TYR A 166 8.63 -1.91 -6.16
CA TYR A 166 10.10 -2.00 -6.17
C TYR A 166 10.68 -2.07 -7.58
N TRP A 167 9.92 -2.52 -8.58
CA TRP A 167 10.32 -2.49 -9.99
C TRP A 167 10.22 -1.09 -10.61
N GLU A 168 9.29 -0.26 -10.13
CA GLU A 168 9.09 1.09 -10.65
C GLU A 168 10.27 1.98 -10.27
N ASP A 169 10.73 1.90 -9.02
CA ASP A 169 11.94 2.58 -8.57
C ASP A 169 12.85 1.69 -7.70
N PRO A 170 13.60 0.75 -8.33
CA PRO A 170 14.48 -0.15 -7.60
C PRO A 170 15.66 0.58 -6.97
N GLU A 171 16.10 1.71 -7.53
CA GLU A 171 17.13 2.53 -6.90
C GLU A 171 16.63 3.19 -5.62
N ALA A 172 15.42 3.75 -5.62
CA ALA A 172 14.84 4.31 -4.41
C ALA A 172 14.65 3.23 -3.35
N ALA A 173 14.14 2.05 -3.74
CA ALA A 173 14.00 0.93 -2.82
C ALA A 173 15.35 0.47 -2.26
N HIS A 174 16.38 0.32 -3.10
CA HIS A 174 17.74 0.03 -2.65
C HIS A 174 18.27 1.07 -1.65
N ILE A 175 18.12 2.37 -1.94
CA ILE A 175 18.55 3.46 -1.06
C ILE A 175 17.86 3.37 0.31
N VAL A 176 16.55 3.14 0.33
CA VAL A 176 15.77 3.02 1.58
C VAL A 176 16.20 1.78 2.37
N PHE A 177 16.38 0.63 1.72
CA PHE A 177 16.81 -0.61 2.38
C PHE A 177 18.22 -0.48 2.99
N GLN A 178 19.15 0.14 2.25
CA GLN A 178 20.50 0.42 2.74
C GLN A 178 20.49 1.43 3.88
N GLN A 179 19.63 2.45 3.84
CA GLN A 179 19.53 3.43 4.91
C GLN A 179 18.92 2.84 6.18
N MET A 180 17.89 2.00 6.07
CA MET A 180 17.29 1.29 7.20
C MET A 180 18.29 0.35 7.88
N LYS A 181 19.10 -0.37 7.09
CA LYS A 181 20.24 -1.15 7.59
C LYS A 181 21.23 -0.28 8.38
N LYS A 182 21.67 0.85 7.82
CA LYS A 182 22.61 1.77 8.51
C LYS A 182 22.04 2.32 9.83
N LEU A 183 20.72 2.44 9.93
CA LEU A 183 20.04 2.91 11.14
C LEU A 183 19.72 1.79 12.14
N HIS A 184 20.07 0.53 11.84
CA HIS A 184 19.69 -0.65 12.63
C HIS A 184 18.16 -0.75 12.85
N LYS A 185 17.40 -0.33 11.84
CA LYS A 185 15.93 -0.39 11.81
C LYS A 185 15.47 -1.39 10.77
N LYS A 186 14.26 -1.91 10.97
CA LYS A 186 13.66 -2.90 10.08
C LYS A 186 12.56 -2.29 9.22
N ILE A 187 12.55 -2.67 7.95
CA ILE A 187 11.38 -2.50 7.08
C ILE A 187 10.46 -3.69 7.33
N HIS A 188 9.17 -3.45 7.53
CA HIS A 188 8.18 -4.51 7.49
C HIS A 188 7.67 -4.64 6.06
N MET A 189 8.15 -5.67 5.35
CA MET A 189 7.86 -5.88 3.94
C MET A 189 6.61 -6.74 3.77
N VAL A 190 5.54 -6.11 3.29
CA VAL A 190 4.24 -6.70 3.00
C VAL A 190 4.21 -7.05 1.51
N GLY A 191 4.89 -8.14 1.17
CA GLY A 191 5.09 -8.57 -0.21
C GLY A 191 4.00 -9.48 -0.78
N LEU A 192 4.17 -9.85 -2.05
CA LEU A 192 3.24 -10.69 -2.81
C LEU A 192 2.96 -12.06 -2.17
N ASP A 193 3.86 -12.57 -1.32
CA ASP A 193 3.72 -13.81 -0.54
C ASP A 193 2.46 -13.83 0.34
N VAL A 194 2.00 -12.65 0.79
CA VAL A 194 0.82 -12.48 1.62
C VAL A 194 -0.29 -11.71 0.91
N THR A 195 0.04 -10.67 0.14
CA THR A 195 -0.99 -9.82 -0.47
C THR A 195 -1.80 -10.56 -1.53
N ARG A 196 -1.18 -11.44 -2.32
CA ARG A 196 -1.88 -12.26 -3.34
C ARG A 196 -2.97 -13.17 -2.76
N LYS A 197 -2.96 -13.43 -1.45
CA LYS A 197 -3.98 -14.23 -0.75
C LYS A 197 -5.22 -13.40 -0.39
N ILE A 198 -5.13 -12.07 -0.48
CA ILE A 198 -6.22 -11.15 -0.14
C ILE A 198 -6.99 -10.80 -1.40
N VAL A 199 -7.90 -11.70 -1.78
CA VAL A 199 -8.74 -11.55 -2.98
C VAL A 199 -10.12 -11.03 -2.59
N LEU A 200 -10.46 -9.82 -3.04
CA LEU A 200 -11.83 -9.33 -2.96
C LEU A 200 -12.67 -10.04 -4.04
N THR A 201 -13.42 -11.05 -3.62
CA THR A 201 -14.27 -11.84 -4.53
C THR A 201 -15.59 -11.12 -4.85
N PRO A 202 -16.30 -11.50 -5.93
CA PRO A 202 -17.64 -11.00 -6.21
C PRO A 202 -18.61 -11.22 -5.04
N THR A 203 -18.52 -12.36 -4.36
CA THR A 203 -19.35 -12.66 -3.18
C THR A 203 -19.08 -11.68 -2.04
N LEU A 204 -17.82 -11.38 -1.73
CA LEU A 204 -17.46 -10.41 -0.70
C LEU A 204 -17.92 -8.99 -1.06
N LEU A 205 -17.79 -8.61 -2.33
CA LEU A 205 -18.24 -7.30 -2.82
C LEU A 205 -19.76 -7.14 -2.72
N GLU A 206 -20.51 -8.12 -3.21
CA GLU A 206 -21.98 -8.09 -3.11
C GLU A 206 -22.45 -8.17 -1.67
N TYR A 207 -21.78 -8.95 -0.82
CA TYR A 207 -22.06 -8.97 0.61
C TYR A 207 -21.86 -7.59 1.24
N SER A 208 -20.77 -6.90 0.91
CA SER A 208 -20.48 -5.54 1.39
C SER A 208 -21.57 -4.54 0.99
N LYS A 209 -22.08 -4.61 -0.25
CA LYS A 209 -23.20 -3.78 -0.71
C LYS A 209 -24.50 -4.02 0.06
N ARG A 210 -24.76 -5.28 0.46
CA ARG A 210 -25.96 -5.61 1.25
C ARG A 210 -25.90 -5.04 2.65
N LEU A 211 -24.71 -4.91 3.21
CA LEU A 211 -24.50 -4.41 4.56
C LEU A 211 -24.45 -2.88 4.63
N ASP A 212 -23.76 -2.25 3.67
CA ASP A 212 -23.73 -0.80 3.50
C ASP A 212 -23.71 -0.48 1.99
N GLU A 213 -24.85 -0.07 1.47
CA GLU A 213 -25.01 0.26 0.05
C GLU A 213 -24.05 1.37 -0.38
N LYS A 214 -23.85 2.40 0.44
CA LYS A 214 -23.01 3.55 0.08
C LYS A 214 -21.55 3.13 -0.05
N GLN A 215 -21.03 2.40 0.93
CA GLN A 215 -19.64 1.95 0.92
C GLN A 215 -19.42 0.85 -0.13
N GLY A 216 -20.33 -0.13 -0.20
CA GLY A 216 -20.25 -1.20 -1.18
C GLY A 216 -20.34 -0.71 -2.63
N GLU A 217 -21.18 0.28 -2.93
CA GLU A 217 -21.25 0.88 -4.28
C GLU A 217 -19.98 1.66 -4.63
N PHE A 218 -19.38 2.35 -3.66
CA PHE A 218 -18.09 3.02 -3.89
C PHE A 218 -16.98 2.02 -4.20
N ILE A 219 -16.84 0.98 -3.37
CA ILE A 219 -15.86 -0.10 -3.58
C ILE A 219 -16.10 -0.74 -4.96
N SER A 220 -17.36 -1.06 -5.28
CA SER A 220 -17.70 -1.67 -6.56
C SER A 220 -17.35 -0.81 -7.76
N LYS A 221 -17.46 0.52 -7.66
CA LYS A 221 -17.10 1.43 -8.75
C LYS A 221 -15.60 1.45 -8.99
N ILE A 222 -14.80 1.47 -7.93
CA ILE A 222 -13.34 1.56 -8.07
C ILE A 222 -12.71 0.20 -8.40
N THR A 223 -13.31 -0.93 -8.02
CA THR A 223 -12.71 -2.26 -8.23
C THR A 223 -13.16 -2.96 -9.51
N LYS A 224 -14.18 -2.46 -10.22
CA LYS A 224 -14.77 -3.16 -11.37
C LYS A 224 -13.74 -3.48 -12.46
N PHE A 225 -12.98 -2.49 -12.89
CA PHE A 225 -11.92 -2.68 -13.90
C PHE A 225 -10.84 -3.66 -13.41
N TYR A 226 -10.55 -3.64 -12.11
CA TYR A 226 -9.53 -4.49 -11.50
C TYR A 226 -9.91 -5.97 -11.50
N PHE A 227 -11.20 -6.30 -11.43
CA PHE A 227 -11.70 -7.67 -11.57
C PHE A 227 -11.42 -8.20 -12.98
N ASP A 228 -11.70 -7.40 -14.01
CA ASP A 228 -11.47 -7.78 -15.41
C ASP A 228 -9.98 -7.96 -15.70
N PHE A 229 -9.12 -7.09 -15.17
CA PHE A 229 -7.66 -7.21 -15.25
C PHE A 229 -7.17 -8.54 -14.65
N HIS A 230 -7.52 -8.83 -13.39
CA HIS A 230 -7.06 -10.03 -12.70
C HIS A 230 -7.58 -11.32 -13.36
N TRP A 231 -8.77 -11.29 -13.95
CA TRP A 231 -9.26 -12.41 -14.75
C TRP A 231 -8.43 -12.63 -16.02
N HIS A 232 -8.05 -11.56 -16.73
CA HIS A 232 -7.31 -11.65 -17.98
C HIS A 232 -5.88 -12.17 -17.80
N TRP A 233 -5.21 -11.73 -16.73
CA TRP A 233 -3.78 -12.00 -16.52
C TRP A 233 -3.52 -13.16 -15.56
N GLU A 234 -4.30 -13.28 -14.50
CA GLU A 234 -4.04 -14.24 -13.42
C GLU A 234 -5.17 -15.28 -13.25
N HIS A 235 -6.25 -15.17 -14.04
CA HIS A 235 -7.43 -16.02 -13.98
C HIS A 235 -8.07 -16.10 -12.58
N ILE A 236 -7.98 -15.00 -11.82
CA ILE A 236 -8.58 -14.86 -10.50
C ILE A 236 -10.01 -14.32 -10.66
N ILE A 237 -10.97 -14.93 -9.95
CA ILE A 237 -12.34 -14.43 -9.87
C ILE A 237 -12.44 -13.42 -8.72
N GLY A 238 -12.16 -12.15 -9.03
CA GLY A 238 -12.07 -11.06 -8.07
C GLY A 238 -10.88 -10.17 -8.38
N CYS A 239 -10.41 -9.41 -7.41
CA CYS A 239 -9.13 -8.69 -7.51
C CYS A 239 -8.31 -8.82 -6.24
N VAL A 240 -6.99 -8.88 -6.37
CA VAL A 240 -6.08 -8.81 -5.22
C VAL A 240 -6.05 -7.37 -4.69
N ILE A 241 -6.29 -7.16 -3.40
CA ILE A 241 -6.24 -5.82 -2.79
C ILE A 241 -5.00 -5.72 -1.89
N ASN A 242 -3.88 -5.27 -2.45
CA ASN A 242 -2.58 -5.41 -1.79
C ASN A 242 -2.43 -4.47 -0.58
N ASP A 243 -2.63 -3.19 -0.81
CA ASP A 243 -2.33 -2.12 0.14
C ASP A 243 -3.15 -2.15 1.43
N PRO A 244 -4.44 -2.54 1.43
CA PRO A 244 -5.18 -2.70 2.66
C PRO A 244 -4.51 -3.65 3.65
N LEU A 245 -3.77 -4.66 3.17
CA LEU A 245 -3.06 -5.57 4.06
C LEU A 245 -1.92 -4.88 4.81
N ALA A 246 -1.22 -3.92 4.20
CA ALA A 246 -0.16 -3.18 4.88
C ALA A 246 -0.71 -2.32 6.02
N VAL A 247 -1.83 -1.65 5.80
CA VAL A 247 -2.54 -0.89 6.85
C VAL A 247 -3.09 -1.83 7.93
N ALA A 248 -3.72 -2.95 7.54
CA ALA A 248 -4.24 -3.93 8.48
C ALA A 248 -3.15 -4.54 9.35
N TYR A 249 -2.00 -4.89 8.76
CA TYR A 249 -0.83 -5.41 9.48
C TYR A 249 -0.26 -4.38 10.46
N PHE A 250 -0.13 -3.12 10.07
CA PHE A 250 0.32 -2.05 10.98
C PHE A 250 -0.60 -1.91 12.21
N LEU A 251 -1.90 -2.06 11.99
CA LEU A 251 -2.94 -1.96 13.03
C LEU A 251 -3.02 -3.23 13.91
N LYS A 252 -2.91 -4.40 13.30
CA LYS A 252 -3.05 -5.72 13.94
C LYS A 252 -1.94 -6.66 13.43
N PRO A 253 -0.72 -6.54 14.00
CA PRO A 253 0.45 -7.30 13.52
C PRO A 253 0.26 -8.81 13.52
N ASP A 254 -0.54 -9.33 14.47
CA ASP A 254 -0.84 -10.76 14.60
C ASP A 254 -1.64 -11.35 13.41
N LEU A 255 -2.13 -10.52 12.48
CA LEU A 255 -2.73 -10.99 11.22
C LEU A 255 -1.72 -11.70 10.32
N CYS A 256 -0.44 -11.39 10.44
CA CYS A 256 0.61 -11.92 9.58
C CYS A 256 1.76 -12.50 10.39
N GLN A 257 2.44 -13.51 9.84
CA GLN A 257 3.69 -14.00 10.39
C GLN A 257 4.80 -13.92 9.33
N GLY A 258 6.02 -13.87 9.83
CA GLY A 258 7.19 -13.63 9.02
C GLY A 258 8.47 -13.97 9.75
N PHE A 259 9.59 -13.60 9.13
CA PHE A 259 10.91 -13.77 9.70
C PHE A 259 11.81 -12.60 9.33
N GLU A 260 12.85 -12.41 10.12
CA GLU A 260 13.86 -11.39 9.87
C GLU A 260 14.98 -11.94 9.00
N ALA A 261 15.34 -11.21 7.94
CA ALA A 261 16.49 -11.51 7.10
C ALA A 261 17.17 -10.22 6.61
N TYR A 262 18.39 -10.37 6.13
CA TYR A 262 18.98 -9.36 5.26
C TYR A 262 18.26 -9.43 3.91
N THR A 263 17.82 -8.29 3.43
CA THR A 263 17.22 -8.14 2.10
C THR A 263 17.79 -6.90 1.42
N ASP A 264 18.02 -7.00 0.12
CA ASP A 264 18.40 -5.88 -0.74
C ASP A 264 17.61 -5.93 -2.05
N ILE A 265 17.66 -4.86 -2.84
CA ILE A 265 16.94 -4.76 -4.13
C ILE A 265 17.93 -4.81 -5.28
N GLU A 266 17.72 -5.72 -6.22
CA GLU A 266 18.49 -5.77 -7.47
C GLU A 266 18.13 -4.56 -8.34
N THR A 267 19.14 -3.79 -8.74
CA THR A 267 18.97 -2.57 -9.55
C THR A 267 19.37 -2.79 -11.00
N GLN A 268 19.86 -3.96 -11.39
CA GLN A 268 20.43 -4.19 -12.72
C GLN A 268 20.00 -5.53 -13.32
N GLY A 269 20.27 -5.68 -14.62
CA GLY A 269 20.05 -6.93 -15.35
C GLY A 269 18.58 -7.34 -15.45
N ILE A 270 18.36 -8.62 -15.77
CA ILE A 270 17.03 -9.18 -16.01
C ILE A 270 16.19 -9.33 -14.73
N ALA A 271 16.83 -9.26 -13.56
CA ALA A 271 16.21 -9.40 -12.25
C ALA A 271 15.97 -8.04 -11.56
N ARG A 272 16.16 -6.93 -12.28
CA ARG A 272 15.92 -5.58 -11.77
C ARG A 272 14.53 -5.47 -11.10
N GLY A 273 14.51 -4.93 -9.88
CA GLY A 273 13.33 -4.83 -9.01
C GLY A 273 13.11 -6.03 -8.09
N GLN A 274 13.87 -7.11 -8.22
CA GLN A 274 13.76 -8.26 -7.32
C GLN A 274 14.26 -7.91 -5.92
N SER A 275 13.46 -8.23 -4.91
CA SER A 275 13.91 -8.27 -3.52
C SER A 275 14.70 -9.56 -3.26
N ILE A 276 16.01 -9.42 -3.05
CA ILE A 276 16.95 -10.50 -2.77
C ILE A 276 16.94 -10.79 -1.27
N VAL A 277 16.18 -11.79 -0.85
CA VAL A 277 16.02 -12.19 0.56
C VAL A 277 17.01 -13.29 0.93
N ASP A 278 17.95 -13.00 1.83
CA ASP A 278 18.92 -13.97 2.34
C ASP A 278 18.34 -14.83 3.48
N ALA A 279 17.38 -15.68 3.14
CA ALA A 279 16.61 -16.45 4.11
C ALA A 279 17.43 -17.48 4.92
N TYR A 280 18.60 -17.88 4.40
CA TYR A 280 19.48 -18.85 5.05
C TYR A 280 20.75 -18.21 5.62
N ASP A 281 20.81 -16.87 5.66
CA ASP A 281 21.92 -16.12 6.25
C ASP A 281 23.28 -16.50 5.61
N PHE A 282 23.33 -16.58 4.27
CA PHE A 282 24.57 -16.83 3.52
C PHE A 282 25.51 -15.63 3.55
N TYR A 283 24.98 -14.41 3.53
CA TYR A 283 25.77 -13.18 3.50
C TYR A 283 26.30 -12.78 4.88
N LYS A 284 25.72 -13.31 5.97
CA LYS A 284 26.10 -12.99 7.35
C LYS A 284 26.00 -11.49 7.66
N GLU A 285 25.04 -10.84 7.01
CA GLU A 285 24.73 -9.43 7.16
C GLU A 285 23.67 -9.20 8.25
N GLU A 286 23.64 -7.99 8.79
CA GLU A 286 22.60 -7.62 9.74
C GLU A 286 21.21 -7.59 9.08
N LYS A 287 20.23 -8.18 9.78
CA LYS A 287 18.85 -8.30 9.31
C LYS A 287 18.15 -6.94 9.32
N ASN A 288 17.81 -6.44 8.14
CA ASN A 288 17.20 -5.12 7.93
C ASN A 288 15.72 -5.18 7.53
N VAL A 289 15.14 -6.37 7.36
CA VAL A 289 13.74 -6.54 6.95
C VAL A 289 13.05 -7.63 7.76
N TYR A 290 11.80 -7.38 8.15
CA TYR A 290 10.85 -8.40 8.58
C TYR A 290 9.93 -8.75 7.40
N ILE A 291 10.10 -9.94 6.83
CA ILE A 291 9.41 -10.40 5.62
C ILE A 291 8.16 -11.18 6.02
N LEU A 292 6.99 -10.73 5.58
CA LEU A 292 5.73 -11.45 5.81
C LEU A 292 5.58 -12.64 4.84
N THR A 293 5.13 -13.78 5.35
CA THR A 293 5.00 -15.02 4.56
C THR A 293 3.67 -15.76 4.76
N SER A 294 2.96 -15.48 5.85
CA SER A 294 1.61 -15.98 6.09
C SER A 294 0.68 -14.85 6.53
N VAL A 295 -0.60 -15.02 6.23
CA VAL A 295 -1.67 -14.09 6.61
C VAL A 295 -2.94 -14.88 6.94
N GLU A 296 -3.63 -14.47 8.00
CA GLU A 296 -4.95 -14.98 8.37
C GLU A 296 -6.03 -14.29 7.52
N VAL A 297 -6.26 -14.79 6.30
CA VAL A 297 -7.14 -14.16 5.28
C VAL A 297 -8.53 -13.85 5.82
N LYS A 298 -9.16 -14.82 6.50
CA LYS A 298 -10.49 -14.64 7.10
C LYS A 298 -10.48 -13.50 8.13
N GLU A 299 -9.48 -13.47 9.00
CA GLU A 299 -9.36 -12.42 10.02
C GLU A 299 -9.07 -11.04 9.42
N PHE A 300 -8.33 -10.99 8.30
CA PHE A 300 -8.17 -9.78 7.53
C PHE A 300 -9.53 -9.26 7.03
N PHE A 301 -10.37 -10.10 6.41
CA PHE A 301 -11.65 -9.62 5.87
C PHE A 301 -12.66 -9.24 6.96
N TYR A 302 -12.67 -9.93 8.10
CA TYR A 302 -13.41 -9.45 9.26
C TYR A 302 -12.95 -8.04 9.66
N PHE A 303 -11.63 -7.87 9.87
CA PHE A 303 -11.08 -6.57 10.29
C PHE A 303 -11.34 -5.47 9.25
N PHE A 304 -11.13 -5.75 7.97
CA PHE A 304 -11.32 -4.80 6.88
C PHE A 304 -12.77 -4.34 6.80
N LEU A 305 -13.73 -5.27 6.75
CA LEU A 305 -15.14 -4.94 6.61
C LEU A 305 -15.73 -4.28 7.87
N GLU A 306 -15.31 -4.69 9.07
CA GLU A 306 -15.69 -4.02 10.33
C GLU A 306 -15.40 -2.52 10.26
N ARG A 307 -14.21 -2.18 9.76
CA ARG A 307 -13.75 -0.78 9.72
C ARG A 307 -14.42 0.00 8.62
N ILE A 308 -14.37 -0.47 7.38
CA ILE A 308 -14.84 0.34 6.24
C ILE A 308 -16.36 0.47 6.21
N LEU A 309 -17.10 -0.51 6.75
CA LEU A 309 -18.57 -0.49 6.83
C LEU A 309 -19.07 0.04 8.19
N HIS A 310 -18.16 0.29 9.15
CA HIS A 310 -18.49 0.71 10.52
C HIS A 310 -19.43 -0.25 11.27
N LEU A 311 -19.21 -1.55 11.09
CA LEU A 311 -20.01 -2.63 11.67
C LEU A 311 -19.26 -3.36 12.77
N LYS A 312 -19.99 -3.97 13.69
CA LYS A 312 -19.43 -4.92 14.64
C LYS A 312 -19.23 -6.27 13.98
N ARG A 313 -18.28 -7.05 14.51
CA ARG A 313 -17.98 -8.41 14.06
C ARG A 313 -19.21 -9.30 13.90
N GLU A 314 -20.14 -9.20 14.85
CA GLU A 314 -21.38 -9.98 14.93
C GLU A 314 -22.29 -9.75 13.71
N GLU A 315 -22.25 -8.53 13.17
CA GLU A 315 -23.05 -8.11 12.01
C GLU A 315 -22.47 -8.69 10.70
N LEU A 316 -21.21 -9.15 10.73
CA LEU A 316 -20.52 -9.84 9.63
C LEU A 316 -20.63 -11.37 9.72
N SER A 317 -21.68 -11.87 10.36
CA SER A 317 -21.85 -13.30 10.66
C SER A 317 -21.81 -14.22 9.43
N TYR A 318 -22.14 -13.73 8.24
CA TYR A 318 -22.13 -14.53 7.01
C TYR A 318 -20.72 -14.71 6.41
N LEU A 319 -19.72 -13.93 6.83
CA LEU A 319 -18.33 -14.14 6.38
C LEU A 319 -17.83 -15.55 6.69
N GLU A 320 -18.25 -16.12 7.82
CA GLU A 320 -17.86 -17.48 8.20
C GLU A 320 -18.35 -18.51 7.16
N GLU A 321 -19.55 -18.32 6.60
CA GLU A 321 -20.07 -19.19 5.54
C GLU A 321 -19.37 -18.98 4.20
N ILE A 322 -19.01 -17.74 3.87
CA ILE A 322 -18.22 -17.42 2.66
C ILE A 322 -16.89 -18.16 2.68
N PHE A 323 -16.14 -18.09 3.79
CA PHE A 323 -14.82 -18.74 3.88
C PHE A 323 -14.88 -20.26 4.11
N LYS A 324 -15.98 -20.82 4.62
CA LYS A 324 -16.17 -22.28 4.66
C LYS A 324 -16.24 -22.88 3.25
N GLY A 325 -16.91 -22.20 2.32
CA GLY A 325 -17.11 -22.66 0.94
C GLY A 325 -15.83 -22.71 0.09
N GLU A 326 -14.77 -22.02 0.49
CA GLU A 326 -13.48 -21.99 -0.22
C GLU A 326 -12.54 -23.15 0.16
N THR A 327 -12.90 -23.94 1.18
CA THR A 327 -12.12 -25.12 1.64
C THR A 327 -12.64 -26.46 1.12
N ALA A 328 -13.61 -26.46 0.19
CA ALA A 328 -14.28 -27.64 -0.35
C ALA A 328 -13.76 -28.06 -1.74
#